data_AF-A0A5J5X294-F1
#
_entry.id   AF-A0A5J5X294-F1
#
_cell.length_a   1.000
_cell.length_b   1.000
_cell.length_c   1.000
_cell.angle_alpha   90.00
_cell.angle_beta   90.00
_cell.angle_gamma   90.00
#
_symmetry.space_group_name_H-M   'P 1'
#
loop_
_entity.id
_entity.type
_entity.pdbx_description
1 polymer ?
#
loop_
_entity_poly.entity_id
_entity_poly.type
_entity_poly.pdbx_seq_one_letter_code
_entity_poly.pdbx_strand_id
1 'polypeptide(L)'
;VDPKSILCEFYKAGQCVKGFKCKFSHDLNVQRKGEKIDIYSDKRDQGTMEDWDQATLEKVVESKGKEYQQNKPTDIVCKYFLEAVEKKQYGWFWVCPNGGKDCHYRHALPPGYVLKSQMKALIEEESEKTPIEDEIENQRAKLKTSTPMTPELFMEWKKKKIAERDEGLAAQRAERAKNDRMSGRELFLSDASLFVDDAEAYEKYQREEEFDAPENKANSDSAAPTGPSTASVPDDDDDELDIDELNELEASLSKTSIQIQEPSAET
;
A
#
# COMPACT_ATOMS: atom_id res chain seq x y z
N VAL A 1 9.29 16.56 29.36
CA VAL A 1 8.53 15.28 29.22
C VAL A 1 7.18 15.50 29.89
N ASP A 2 6.11 15.58 29.10
CA ASP A 2 4.81 15.90 29.65
C ASP A 2 4.25 14.72 30.44
N PRO A 3 3.79 14.91 31.68
CA PRO A 3 3.38 13.80 32.52
C PRO A 3 2.15 13.05 31.97
N LYS A 4 1.33 13.71 31.14
CA LYS A 4 0.21 13.09 30.41
C LYS A 4 0.65 12.24 29.21
N SER A 5 1.91 12.31 28.76
CA SER A 5 2.43 11.44 27.69
C SER A 5 2.92 10.09 28.23
N ILE A 6 2.81 9.84 29.53
CA ILE A 6 3.22 8.60 30.21
C ILE A 6 1.98 7.94 30.79
N LEU A 7 1.78 6.66 30.48
CA LEU A 7 0.62 5.89 30.91
C LEU A 7 0.64 5.67 32.43
N CYS A 8 -0.50 5.86 33.08
CA CYS A 8 -0.65 5.66 34.52
C CYS A 8 -0.60 4.18 34.89
N GLU A 9 0.41 3.77 35.67
CA GLU A 9 0.57 2.39 36.13
C GLU A 9 -0.62 1.88 36.95
N PHE A 10 -1.21 2.76 37.77
CA PHE A 10 -2.42 2.43 38.55
C PHE A 10 -3.66 2.28 37.67
N TYR A 11 -3.73 2.99 36.54
CA TYR A 11 -4.82 2.81 35.57
C TYR A 11 -4.64 1.51 34.79
N LYS A 12 -3.39 1.17 34.44
CA LYS A 12 -3.05 -0.14 33.86
C LYS A 12 -3.46 -1.30 34.77
N ALA A 13 -3.33 -1.12 36.08
CA ALA A 13 -3.77 -2.08 37.09
C ALA A 13 -5.27 -1.96 37.48
N GLY A 14 -6.03 -1.05 36.86
CA GLY A 14 -7.47 -0.84 37.15
C GLY A 14 -7.77 -0.21 38.52
N GLN A 15 -6.77 0.30 39.23
CA GLN A 15 -6.87 0.83 40.60
C GLN A 15 -6.75 2.36 40.68
N CYS A 16 -6.78 3.07 39.54
CA CYS A 16 -6.63 4.52 39.54
C CYS A 16 -7.92 5.25 39.96
N VAL A 17 -7.96 5.70 41.21
CA VAL A 17 -9.04 6.54 41.78
C VAL A 17 -9.01 8.01 41.30
N LYS A 18 -7.95 8.44 40.60
CA LYS A 18 -7.76 9.84 40.20
C LYS A 18 -8.45 10.23 38.88
N GLY A 19 -8.99 9.25 38.14
CA GLY A 19 -9.75 9.47 36.91
C GLY A 19 -9.12 10.50 35.97
N PHE A 20 -9.91 11.44 35.45
CA PHE A 20 -9.47 12.52 34.55
C PHE A 20 -8.51 13.54 35.20
N LYS A 21 -8.39 13.56 36.52
CA LYS A 21 -7.45 14.43 37.25
C LYS A 21 -6.11 13.75 37.51
N CYS A 22 -5.90 12.55 36.96
CA CYS A 22 -4.64 11.86 37.05
C CYS A 22 -3.54 12.63 36.30
N LYS A 23 -2.35 12.70 36.92
CA LYS A 23 -1.17 13.34 36.33
C LYS A 23 -0.64 12.56 35.12
N PHE A 24 -0.95 11.27 35.03
CA PHE A 24 -0.53 10.33 34.00
C PHE A 24 -1.71 9.95 33.09
N SER A 25 -1.47 9.58 31.83
CA SER A 25 -2.56 9.26 30.90
C SER A 25 -3.26 7.96 31.24
N HIS A 26 -4.57 7.97 31.05
CA HIS A 26 -5.45 6.80 31.10
C HIS A 26 -5.75 6.25 29.70
N ASP A 27 -4.95 6.62 28.71
CA ASP A 27 -5.08 6.13 27.35
C ASP A 27 -4.07 4.99 27.14
N LEU A 28 -4.61 3.76 27.04
CA LEU A 28 -3.86 2.53 26.78
C LEU A 28 -3.05 2.59 25.48
N ASN A 29 -3.39 3.50 24.58
CA ASN A 29 -2.71 3.68 23.32
C ASN A 29 -1.41 4.49 23.44
N VAL A 30 -1.21 5.23 24.54
CA VAL A 30 0.00 6.03 24.77
C VAL A 30 1.25 5.15 24.91
N GLN A 31 1.12 3.92 25.44
CA GLN A 31 2.24 2.99 25.57
C GLN A 31 2.61 2.29 24.25
N ARG A 32 1.73 2.34 23.23
CA ARG A 32 2.00 1.81 21.89
C ARG A 32 2.64 2.82 20.94
N LYS A 33 2.73 4.09 21.34
CA LYS A 33 3.39 5.18 20.59
C LYS A 33 4.92 5.21 20.77
N GLY A 34 5.54 4.06 21.09
CA GLY A 34 6.96 3.92 20.83
C GLY A 34 7.13 3.70 19.33
N GLU A 35 7.68 4.68 18.62
CA GLU A 35 8.00 4.52 17.20
C GLU A 35 8.80 3.22 17.02
N LYS A 36 8.29 2.32 16.17
CA LYS A 36 9.09 1.18 15.72
C LYS A 36 10.30 1.80 15.01
N ILE A 37 11.48 1.51 15.53
CA ILE A 37 12.73 1.95 14.89
C ILE A 37 12.71 1.37 13.48
N ASP A 38 12.74 2.23 12.47
CA ASP A 38 12.83 1.82 11.09
C ASP A 38 14.20 1.18 10.86
N ILE A 39 14.17 -0.11 10.52
CA ILE A 39 15.31 -1.01 10.37
C ILE A 39 16.23 -0.59 9.19
N TYR A 40 15.70 0.23 8.30
CA TYR A 40 16.39 0.72 7.10
C TYR A 40 17.02 2.11 7.30
N SER A 41 16.65 2.82 8.37
CA SER A 41 17.18 4.15 8.71
C SER A 41 18.20 4.07 9.85
N ASP A 42 19.38 4.68 9.68
CA ASP A 42 20.34 4.82 10.78
C ASP A 42 19.99 6.09 11.58
N LYS A 43 19.82 5.96 12.90
CA LYS A 43 19.48 7.10 13.79
C LYS A 43 20.56 8.20 13.83
N ARG A 44 21.74 7.96 13.23
CA ARG A 44 22.84 8.93 13.13
C ARG A 44 22.67 9.94 11.99
N ASP A 45 21.80 9.65 11.02
CA ASP A 45 21.65 10.46 9.79
C ASP A 45 20.60 11.60 9.91
N GLN A 46 20.09 11.89 11.11
CA GLN A 46 19.02 12.87 11.34
C GLN A 46 19.52 14.32 11.50
N GLY A 47 20.16 14.87 10.47
CA GLY A 47 20.54 16.29 10.43
C GLY A 47 20.28 16.90 9.06
N THR A 48 19.16 17.60 8.89
CA THR A 48 18.87 18.41 7.71
C THR A 48 19.77 19.66 7.69
N MET A 49 20.45 19.85 6.55
CA MET A 49 21.54 20.82 6.31
C MET A 49 21.03 22.19 5.83
N GLU A 50 19.76 22.52 6.06
CA GLU A 50 19.07 23.59 5.33
C GLU A 50 19.25 25.00 5.94
N ASP A 51 19.72 25.10 7.19
CA ASP A 51 19.86 26.39 7.94
C ASP A 51 21.32 26.88 8.11
N TRP A 52 22.27 26.47 7.25
CA TRP A 52 23.69 26.75 7.47
C TRP A 52 24.26 27.80 6.50
N ASP A 53 24.75 28.94 7.04
CA ASP A 53 25.43 29.96 6.24
C ASP A 53 26.80 29.47 5.70
N GLN A 54 27.22 29.99 4.53
CA GLN A 54 28.45 29.61 3.81
C GLN A 54 29.73 29.66 4.68
N ALA A 55 29.85 30.66 5.56
CA ALA A 55 31.02 30.82 6.43
C ALA A 55 31.07 29.80 7.59
N THR A 56 29.91 29.34 8.06
CA THR A 56 29.80 28.24 9.02
C THR A 56 30.05 26.89 8.35
N LEU A 57 29.62 26.74 7.10
CA LEU A 57 29.91 25.62 6.23
C LEU A 57 31.43 25.42 6.05
N GLU A 58 32.17 26.47 5.69
CA GLU A 58 33.62 26.38 5.48
C GLU A 58 34.41 26.03 6.75
N LYS A 59 34.05 26.62 7.90
CA LYS A 59 34.67 26.30 9.20
C LYS A 59 34.38 24.87 9.65
N VAL A 60 33.19 24.36 9.38
CA VAL A 60 32.82 22.98 9.69
C VAL A 60 33.43 22.00 8.69
N VAL A 61 33.63 22.38 7.42
CA VAL A 61 34.36 21.58 6.44
C VAL A 61 35.84 21.48 6.78
N GLU A 62 36.50 22.53 7.24
CA GLU A 62 37.92 22.45 7.66
C GLU A 62 38.12 21.67 8.96
N SER A 63 37.24 21.86 9.96
CA SER A 63 37.30 21.12 11.22
C SER A 63 36.88 19.66 11.06
N LYS A 64 35.84 19.37 10.26
CA LYS A 64 35.44 17.99 9.95
C LYS A 64 36.30 17.34 8.89
N GLY A 65 36.94 18.04 7.97
CA GLY A 65 37.76 17.42 6.91
C GLY A 65 38.88 16.51 7.44
N LYS A 66 39.41 16.80 8.64
CA LYS A 66 40.45 15.99 9.31
C LYS A 66 39.87 14.86 10.20
N GLU A 67 38.65 15.03 10.71
CA GLU A 67 37.96 14.04 11.56
C GLU A 67 37.10 13.05 10.74
N TYR A 68 36.61 13.49 9.58
CA TYR A 68 35.67 12.82 8.68
C TYR A 68 36.32 11.76 7.79
N GLN A 69 37.65 11.74 7.66
CA GLN A 69 38.37 10.68 6.94
C GLN A 69 38.63 9.43 7.80
N GLN A 70 38.63 9.55 9.13
CA GLN A 70 38.91 8.44 10.06
C GLN A 70 37.64 7.70 10.50
N ASN A 71 36.48 8.38 10.47
CA ASN A 71 35.24 7.89 11.08
C ASN A 71 34.06 7.85 10.10
N LYS A 72 34.27 7.55 8.81
CA LYS A 72 33.13 7.19 7.97
C LYS A 72 32.62 5.82 8.44
N PRO A 73 31.37 5.69 8.90
CA PRO A 73 30.79 4.37 9.08
C PRO A 73 30.83 3.68 7.72
N THR A 74 31.44 2.50 7.67
CA THR A 74 31.50 1.73 6.44
C THR A 74 30.09 1.37 5.99
N ASP A 75 29.84 1.37 4.67
CA ASP A 75 28.59 0.85 4.07
C ASP A 75 28.39 -0.65 4.34
N ILE A 76 29.41 -1.29 4.93
CA ILE A 76 29.36 -2.67 5.40
C ILE A 76 28.52 -2.72 6.67
N VAL A 77 27.50 -3.58 6.64
CA VAL A 77 26.60 -3.84 7.76
C VAL A 77 27.33 -4.58 8.87
N CYS A 78 27.11 -4.18 10.12
CA CYS A 78 27.70 -4.87 11.26
C CYS A 78 27.19 -6.32 11.37
N LYS A 79 28.12 -7.27 11.51
CA LYS A 79 27.79 -8.70 11.69
C LYS A 79 26.90 -8.95 12.90
N TYR A 80 27.19 -8.31 14.03
CA TYR A 80 26.39 -8.46 15.26
C TYR A 80 24.99 -7.89 15.12
N PHE A 81 24.82 -6.88 14.27
CA PHE A 81 23.51 -6.33 13.94
C PHE A 81 22.70 -7.32 13.09
N LEU A 82 23.31 -7.94 12.07
CA LEU A 82 22.66 -9.01 11.30
C LEU A 82 22.20 -10.16 12.21
N GLU A 83 23.05 -10.62 13.14
CA GLU A 83 22.69 -11.67 14.10
C GLU A 83 21.56 -11.26 15.05
N ALA A 84 21.56 -10.00 15.52
CA ALA A 84 20.52 -9.48 16.41
C ALA A 84 19.18 -9.31 15.71
N VAL A 85 19.20 -8.89 14.44
CA VAL A 85 18.02 -8.76 13.58
C VAL A 85 17.47 -10.14 13.23
N GLU A 86 18.31 -11.12 12.89
CA GLU A 86 17.91 -12.52 12.67
C GLU A 86 17.29 -13.14 13.94
N LYS A 87 17.84 -12.84 15.12
CA LYS A 87 17.30 -13.29 16.42
C LYS A 87 16.10 -12.46 16.91
N LYS A 88 15.67 -11.42 16.18
CA LYS A 88 14.63 -10.46 16.59
C LYS A 88 14.89 -9.78 17.95
N GLN A 89 16.15 -9.72 18.37
CA GLN A 89 16.59 -9.09 19.61
C GLN A 89 17.04 -7.64 19.41
N TYR A 90 16.97 -7.14 18.17
CA TYR A 90 17.17 -5.74 17.86
C TYR A 90 16.00 -4.89 18.42
N GLY A 91 16.32 -3.85 19.17
CA GLY A 91 15.33 -2.98 19.81
C GLY A 91 15.98 -1.84 20.58
N TRP A 92 15.17 -1.08 21.33
CA TRP A 92 15.61 0.12 22.05
C TRP A 92 16.78 -0.11 23.02
N PHE A 93 16.91 -1.31 23.58
CA PHE A 93 17.98 -1.68 24.51
C PHE A 93 19.14 -2.44 23.86
N TRP A 94 19.12 -2.63 22.54
CA TRP A 94 20.18 -3.34 21.85
C TRP A 94 21.39 -2.42 21.63
N VAL A 95 22.53 -2.82 22.17
CA VAL A 95 23.81 -2.13 21.99
C VAL A 95 24.76 -3.06 21.26
N CYS A 96 25.35 -2.59 20.17
CA CYS A 96 26.32 -3.38 19.44
C CYS A 96 27.53 -3.71 20.33
N PRO A 97 27.93 -4.99 20.46
CA PRO A 97 29.10 -5.36 21.26
C PRO A 97 30.43 -4.85 20.65
N ASN A 98 30.43 -4.41 19.38
CA ASN A 98 31.59 -3.87 18.67
C ASN A 98 31.65 -2.32 18.74
N GLY A 99 31.33 -1.74 19.90
CA GLY A 99 31.47 -0.30 20.14
C GLY A 99 30.17 0.50 20.30
N GLY A 100 29.00 -0.15 20.38
CA GLY A 100 27.72 0.51 20.66
C GLY A 100 27.36 1.57 19.62
N LYS A 101 27.58 2.86 19.96
CA LYS A 101 27.36 4.00 19.06
C LYS A 101 28.58 4.31 18.16
N ASP A 102 29.77 3.86 18.56
CA ASP A 102 31.04 4.07 17.87
C ASP A 102 31.42 2.87 16.98
N CYS A 103 30.46 2.00 16.67
CA CYS A 103 30.71 0.90 15.76
C CYS A 103 31.06 1.44 14.36
N HIS A 104 32.18 0.96 13.83
CA HIS A 104 32.67 1.33 12.49
C HIS A 104 31.78 0.81 11.35
N TYR A 105 30.89 -0.13 11.64
CA TYR A 105 29.98 -0.76 10.68
C TYR A 105 28.56 -0.21 10.82
N ARG A 106 27.79 -0.18 9.72
CA ARG A 106 26.42 0.35 9.70
C ARG A 106 25.46 -0.55 10.49
N HIS A 107 24.55 0.06 11.27
CA HIS A 107 23.49 -0.62 12.04
C HIS A 107 22.11 -0.44 11.40
N ALA A 108 22.05 -0.56 10.07
CA ALA A 108 20.81 -0.58 9.31
C ALA A 108 20.94 -1.62 8.20
N LEU A 109 19.83 -2.28 7.84
CA LEU A 109 19.83 -3.20 6.71
C LEU A 109 19.95 -2.38 5.43
N PRO A 110 20.75 -2.83 4.44
CA PRO A 110 20.78 -2.20 3.12
C PRO A 110 19.37 -2.24 2.51
N PRO A 111 19.01 -1.22 1.71
CA PRO A 111 17.72 -1.22 1.01
C PRO A 111 17.62 -2.47 0.13
N GLY A 112 16.53 -3.24 0.28
CA GLY A 112 16.30 -4.49 -0.43
C GLY A 112 16.86 -5.76 0.22
N TYR A 113 17.54 -5.68 1.37
CA TYR A 113 17.97 -6.90 2.09
C TYR A 113 16.79 -7.54 2.83
N VAL A 114 16.40 -8.74 2.40
CA VAL A 114 15.39 -9.58 3.06
C VAL A 114 16.10 -10.53 4.02
N LEU A 115 15.60 -10.63 5.26
CA LEU A 115 16.17 -11.55 6.25
C LEU A 115 16.05 -13.00 5.75
N LYS A 116 17.07 -13.83 6.01
CA LYS A 116 17.06 -15.25 5.66
C LYS A 116 15.83 -16.00 6.19
N SER A 117 15.32 -15.60 7.36
CA SER A 117 14.10 -16.18 7.93
C SER A 117 12.84 -15.83 7.14
N GLN A 118 12.77 -14.61 6.59
CA GLN A 118 11.64 -14.18 5.76
C GLN A 118 11.74 -14.78 4.36
N MET A 119 12.95 -14.81 3.78
CA MET A 119 13.18 -15.45 2.49
C MET A 119 12.86 -16.96 2.55
N LYS A 120 13.24 -17.64 3.65
CA LYS A 120 12.88 -19.05 3.86
C LYS A 120 11.36 -19.26 3.95
N ALA A 121 10.66 -18.39 4.67
CA ALA A 121 9.20 -18.49 4.78
C ALA A 121 8.50 -18.29 3.43
N LEU A 122 8.97 -17.34 2.62
CA LEU A 122 8.42 -17.11 1.27
C LEU A 122 8.69 -18.30 0.34
N ILE A 123 9.90 -18.87 0.38
CA ILE A 123 10.25 -20.06 -0.40
C ILE A 123 9.42 -21.28 0.04
N GLU A 124 9.19 -21.45 1.34
CA GLU A 124 8.37 -22.54 1.88
C GLU A 124 6.91 -22.40 1.42
N GLU A 125 6.32 -21.20 1.51
CA GLU A 125 4.97 -20.91 1.00
C GLU A 125 4.85 -21.12 -0.52
N GLU A 126 5.87 -20.75 -1.29
CA GLU A 126 5.90 -20.99 -2.73
C GLU A 126 6.05 -22.49 -3.05
N SER A 127 6.84 -23.23 -2.27
CA SER A 127 7.00 -24.68 -2.45
C SER A 127 5.78 -25.49 -2.03
N GLU A 128 4.97 -24.98 -1.10
CA GLU A 128 3.69 -25.59 -0.69
C GLU A 128 2.59 -25.39 -1.74
N LYS A 129 2.73 -24.40 -2.63
CA LYS A 129 1.87 -24.25 -3.80
C LYS A 129 2.32 -25.26 -4.84
N THR A 130 1.87 -26.51 -4.66
CA THR A 130 1.94 -27.52 -5.71
C THR A 130 1.38 -26.89 -7.00
N PRO A 131 2.05 -27.04 -8.15
CA PRO A 131 1.58 -26.46 -9.40
C PRO A 131 0.15 -26.96 -9.70
N ILE A 132 -0.64 -26.11 -10.33
CA ILE A 132 -2.06 -26.37 -10.60
C ILE A 132 -2.23 -27.64 -11.44
N GLU A 133 -1.27 -27.92 -12.30
CA GLU A 133 -1.17 -29.11 -13.15
C GLU A 133 -1.12 -30.40 -12.31
N ASP A 134 -0.24 -30.45 -11.31
CA ASP A 134 -0.08 -31.61 -10.42
C ASP A 134 -1.34 -31.84 -9.58
N GLU A 135 -2.00 -30.76 -9.13
CA GLU A 135 -3.27 -30.86 -8.43
C GLU A 135 -4.38 -31.40 -9.34
N ILE A 136 -4.44 -30.96 -10.60
CA ILE A 136 -5.40 -31.48 -11.59
C ILE A 136 -5.16 -32.97 -11.84
N GLU A 137 -3.90 -33.41 -12.00
CA GLU A 137 -3.57 -34.82 -12.21
C GLU A 137 -3.92 -35.69 -11.00
N ASN A 138 -3.64 -35.22 -9.78
CA ASN A 138 -4.03 -35.87 -8.54
C ASN A 138 -5.55 -36.02 -8.43
N GLN A 139 -6.31 -34.98 -8.77
CA GLN A 139 -7.76 -35.02 -8.78
C GLN A 139 -8.30 -35.97 -9.86
N ARG A 140 -7.73 -35.96 -11.07
CA ARG A 140 -8.10 -36.90 -12.14
C ARG A 140 -7.85 -38.36 -11.73
N ALA A 141 -6.72 -38.65 -11.08
CA ALA A 141 -6.41 -39.99 -10.58
C ALA A 141 -7.38 -40.43 -9.46
N LYS A 142 -7.89 -39.48 -8.67
CA LYS A 142 -8.87 -39.72 -7.60
C LYS A 142 -10.29 -39.98 -8.13
N LEU A 143 -10.64 -39.42 -9.29
CA LEU A 143 -11.95 -39.62 -9.93
C LEU A 143 -12.04 -41.03 -10.56
N LYS A 144 -12.91 -41.88 -10.01
CA LYS A 144 -13.11 -43.28 -10.47
C LYS A 144 -14.22 -43.44 -11.51
N THR A 145 -15.10 -42.46 -11.64
CA THR A 145 -16.27 -42.50 -12.53
C THR A 145 -16.34 -41.20 -13.31
N SER A 146 -16.47 -41.30 -14.64
CA SER A 146 -16.66 -40.16 -15.53
C SER A 146 -18.04 -40.25 -16.17
N THR A 147 -18.86 -39.22 -16.00
CA THR A 147 -20.15 -39.09 -16.69
C THR A 147 -19.93 -38.27 -17.96
N PRO A 148 -20.32 -38.77 -19.15
CA PRO A 148 -20.19 -37.99 -20.37
C PRO A 148 -21.05 -36.73 -20.28
N MET A 149 -20.42 -35.58 -20.52
CA MET A 149 -21.11 -34.28 -20.46
C MET A 149 -22.04 -34.14 -21.67
N THR A 150 -23.35 -34.27 -21.45
CA THR A 150 -24.38 -33.94 -22.45
C THR A 150 -24.82 -32.48 -22.27
N PRO A 151 -25.35 -31.82 -23.32
CA PRO A 151 -25.77 -30.41 -23.22
C PRO A 151 -26.87 -30.18 -22.19
N GLU A 152 -27.79 -31.14 -22.01
CA GLU A 152 -28.85 -31.07 -21.00
C GLU A 152 -28.29 -31.07 -19.57
N LEU A 153 -27.38 -31.99 -19.27
CA LEU A 153 -26.71 -32.08 -17.97
C LEU A 153 -25.86 -30.83 -17.69
N PHE A 154 -25.21 -30.27 -18.71
CA PHE A 154 -24.45 -29.04 -18.57
C PHE A 154 -25.35 -27.86 -18.20
N MET A 155 -26.52 -27.73 -18.81
CA MET A 155 -27.47 -26.65 -18.51
C MET A 155 -28.03 -26.77 -17.09
N GLU A 156 -28.32 -27.98 -16.62
CA GLU A 156 -28.71 -28.23 -15.23
C GLU A 156 -27.57 -27.90 -14.25
N TRP A 157 -26.35 -28.33 -14.54
CA TRP A 157 -25.16 -28.00 -13.76
C TRP A 157 -24.91 -26.49 -13.73
N LYS A 158 -25.05 -25.80 -14.86
CA LYS A 158 -24.86 -24.36 -14.98
C LYS A 158 -25.90 -23.61 -14.14
N LYS A 159 -27.18 -24.00 -14.23
CA LYS A 159 -28.24 -23.44 -13.37
C LYS A 159 -27.92 -23.65 -11.89
N LYS A 160 -27.47 -24.86 -11.51
CA LYS A 160 -27.06 -25.16 -10.13
C LYS A 160 -25.89 -24.30 -9.67
N LYS A 161 -24.87 -24.10 -10.51
CA LYS A 161 -23.68 -23.30 -10.18
C LYS A 161 -23.98 -21.80 -10.09
N ILE A 162 -24.85 -21.29 -10.97
CA ILE A 162 -25.31 -19.89 -10.89
C ILE A 162 -26.11 -19.68 -9.60
N ALA A 163 -27.04 -20.58 -9.26
CA ALA A 163 -27.79 -20.51 -8.01
C ALA A 163 -26.87 -20.54 -6.78
N GLU A 164 -25.89 -21.45 -6.73
CA GLU A 164 -24.89 -21.53 -5.65
C GLU A 164 -24.05 -20.24 -5.52
N ARG A 165 -23.62 -19.67 -6.66
CA ARG A 165 -22.91 -18.39 -6.69
C ARG A 165 -23.79 -17.26 -6.17
N ASP A 166 -25.05 -17.19 -6.61
CA ASP A 166 -25.98 -16.13 -6.26
C ASP A 166 -26.36 -16.19 -4.78
N GLU A 167 -26.57 -17.40 -4.23
CA GLU A 167 -26.75 -17.63 -2.80
C GLU A 167 -25.50 -17.21 -2.00
N GLY A 168 -24.29 -17.54 -2.47
CA GLY A 168 -23.04 -17.12 -1.84
C GLY A 168 -22.85 -15.60 -1.84
N LEU A 169 -23.16 -14.93 -2.95
CA LEU A 169 -23.13 -13.46 -3.05
C LEU A 169 -24.21 -12.82 -2.18
N ALA A 170 -25.42 -13.38 -2.14
CA ALA A 170 -26.50 -12.91 -1.28
C ALA A 170 -26.13 -13.07 0.21
N ALA A 171 -25.48 -14.17 0.60
CA ALA A 171 -24.99 -14.37 1.95
C ALA A 171 -23.89 -13.36 2.32
N GLN A 172 -22.92 -13.10 1.43
CA GLN A 172 -21.90 -12.06 1.66
C GLN A 172 -22.52 -10.66 1.76
N ARG A 173 -23.51 -10.33 0.92
CA ARG A 173 -24.25 -9.07 1.01
C ARG A 173 -25.03 -8.97 2.32
N ALA A 174 -25.68 -10.04 2.76
CA ALA A 174 -26.41 -10.07 4.02
C ALA A 174 -25.49 -9.92 5.24
N GLU A 175 -24.31 -10.55 5.23
CA GLU A 175 -23.30 -10.37 6.29
C GLU A 175 -22.71 -8.95 6.29
N ARG A 176 -22.55 -8.34 5.11
CA ARG A 176 -22.13 -6.95 4.98
C ARG A 176 -23.22 -5.99 5.49
N ALA A 177 -24.49 -6.30 5.23
CA ALA A 177 -25.65 -5.56 5.71
C ALA A 177 -25.76 -5.62 7.23
N LYS A 178 -25.59 -6.79 7.85
CA LYS A 178 -25.59 -6.94 9.31
C LYS A 178 -24.47 -6.17 10.01
N ASN A 179 -23.34 -5.99 9.32
CA ASN A 179 -22.17 -5.30 9.87
C ASN A 179 -22.14 -3.79 9.52
N ASP A 180 -23.23 -3.22 8.97
CA ASP A 180 -23.32 -1.83 8.50
C ASP A 180 -22.17 -1.41 7.55
N ARG A 181 -21.68 -2.35 6.74
CA ARG A 181 -20.56 -2.12 5.80
C ARG A 181 -21.01 -2.12 4.34
N MET A 182 -22.29 -1.88 4.09
CA MET A 182 -22.85 -1.88 2.74
C MET A 182 -22.19 -0.80 1.88
N SER A 183 -21.91 -1.13 0.62
CA SER A 183 -21.45 -0.11 -0.35
C SER A 183 -22.57 0.91 -0.60
N GLY A 184 -22.23 2.17 -0.88
CA GLY A 184 -23.23 3.20 -1.20
C GLY A 184 -24.17 2.77 -2.33
N ARG A 185 -23.66 2.09 -3.37
CA ARG A 185 -24.48 1.52 -4.46
C ARG A 185 -25.44 0.43 -3.96
N GLU A 186 -24.99 -0.43 -3.05
CA GLU A 186 -25.84 -1.48 -2.48
C GLU A 186 -26.96 -0.88 -1.62
N LEU A 187 -26.64 0.18 -0.85
CA LEU A 187 -27.61 0.91 -0.05
C LEU A 187 -28.65 1.61 -0.94
N PHE A 188 -28.20 2.25 -2.02
CA PHE A 188 -29.06 2.92 -3.00
C PHE A 188 -29.99 1.93 -3.73
N LEU A 189 -29.50 0.75 -4.10
CA LEU A 189 -30.34 -0.29 -4.70
C LEU A 189 -31.35 -0.90 -3.71
N SER A 190 -31.03 -0.89 -2.41
CA SER A 190 -31.96 -1.37 -1.38
C SER A 190 -33.04 -0.36 -1.01
N ASP A 191 -32.67 0.91 -0.91
CA ASP A 191 -33.58 2.00 -0.61
C ASP A 191 -33.01 3.32 -1.14
N ALA A 192 -33.37 3.65 -2.39
CA ALA A 192 -32.98 4.90 -3.03
C ALA A 192 -33.54 6.13 -2.32
N SER A 193 -34.61 5.97 -1.52
CA SER A 193 -35.25 7.09 -0.82
C SER A 193 -34.46 7.60 0.39
N LEU A 194 -33.46 6.83 0.85
CA LEU A 194 -32.50 7.28 1.86
C LEU A 194 -31.49 8.31 1.31
N PHE A 195 -31.37 8.41 -0.01
CA PHE A 195 -30.48 9.33 -0.71
C PHE A 195 -31.30 10.48 -1.29
N VAL A 196 -31.58 11.48 -0.45
CA VAL A 196 -32.22 12.73 -0.88
C VAL A 196 -31.15 13.80 -0.84
N ASP A 197 -30.89 14.43 -1.98
CA ASP A 197 -30.05 15.62 -2.05
C ASP A 197 -30.71 16.72 -1.22
N ASP A 198 -29.97 17.27 -0.27
CA ASP A 198 -30.40 18.44 0.50
C ASP A 198 -30.50 19.64 -0.44
N ALA A 199 -31.62 20.36 -0.36
CA ALA A 199 -31.88 21.51 -1.24
C ALA A 199 -30.84 22.64 -1.12
N GLU A 200 -29.97 22.61 -0.11
CA GLU A 200 -28.85 23.54 0.09
C GLU A 200 -27.48 23.02 -0.43
N ALA A 201 -27.34 21.75 -0.84
CA ALA A 201 -26.06 21.27 -1.44
C ALA A 201 -25.74 21.88 -2.80
N TYR A 202 -26.69 22.60 -3.40
CA TYR A 202 -26.47 23.40 -4.61
C TYR A 202 -25.99 24.83 -4.30
N GLU A 203 -25.58 25.15 -3.06
CA GLU A 203 -24.82 26.39 -2.85
C GLU A 203 -23.47 26.27 -3.59
N LYS A 204 -23.42 26.92 -4.75
CA LYS A 204 -22.24 27.11 -5.59
C LYS A 204 -21.07 27.51 -4.70
N TYR A 205 -20.19 26.54 -4.40
CA TYR A 205 -18.94 26.77 -3.70
C TYR A 205 -18.17 27.85 -4.47
N GLN A 206 -18.20 29.09 -3.97
CA GLN A 206 -17.26 30.11 -4.41
C GLN A 206 -15.92 29.71 -3.81
N ARG A 207 -15.12 28.99 -4.60
CA ARG A 207 -13.68 28.89 -4.34
C ARG A 207 -13.19 30.33 -4.23
N GLU A 208 -12.86 30.78 -3.02
CA GLU A 208 -12.15 32.04 -2.85
C GLU A 208 -10.85 31.92 -3.65
N GLU A 209 -10.77 32.64 -4.77
CA GLU A 209 -9.51 32.84 -5.45
C GLU A 209 -8.64 33.64 -4.49
N GLU A 210 -7.76 32.92 -3.80
CA GLU A 210 -6.69 33.51 -3.00
C GLU A 210 -5.92 34.46 -3.94
N PHE A 211 -6.10 35.76 -3.72
CA PHE A 211 -5.54 36.81 -4.56
C PHE A 211 -4.02 36.74 -4.44
N ASP A 212 -3.37 36.10 -5.41
CA ASP A 212 -1.92 36.14 -5.56
C ASP A 212 -1.48 37.60 -5.59
N ALA A 213 -0.74 38.01 -4.55
CA ALA A 213 -0.25 39.35 -4.40
C ALA A 213 0.60 39.73 -5.63
N PRO A 214 0.48 40.96 -6.16
CA PRO A 214 1.21 41.34 -7.37
C PRO A 214 2.70 41.50 -7.05
N GLU A 215 3.49 40.47 -7.33
CA GLU A 215 4.94 40.62 -7.43
C GLU A 215 5.29 41.45 -8.66
N ASN A 216 6.07 42.50 -8.40
CA ASN A 216 6.51 43.51 -9.35
C ASN A 216 7.16 42.91 -10.60
N LYS A 217 6.63 43.28 -11.78
CA LYS A 217 7.32 43.10 -13.06
C LYS A 217 8.51 44.07 -13.18
N ALA A 218 9.70 43.51 -13.41
CA ALA A 218 10.83 44.19 -14.05
C ALA A 218 11.52 43.27 -15.08
N ASN A 219 10.96 43.31 -16.30
CA ASN A 219 11.62 43.37 -17.62
C ASN A 219 12.80 42.43 -18.00
N SER A 220 12.62 41.54 -19.00
CA SER A 220 13.14 41.72 -20.38
C SER A 220 12.92 40.48 -21.28
N ASP A 221 12.37 40.74 -22.49
CA ASP A 221 12.66 40.18 -23.83
C ASP A 221 12.66 38.63 -24.04
N SER A 222 11.99 37.99 -25.00
CA SER A 222 11.46 38.38 -26.32
C SER A 222 10.54 37.28 -26.92
N ALA A 223 9.64 37.74 -27.81
CA ALA A 223 9.08 37.08 -29.00
C ALA A 223 8.02 35.95 -28.88
N ALA A 224 6.75 36.35 -29.04
CA ALA A 224 5.70 35.55 -29.68
C ALA A 224 5.89 35.51 -31.21
N PRO A 225 5.14 34.66 -31.95
CA PRO A 225 3.89 35.20 -32.52
C PRO A 225 2.67 34.25 -32.55
N THR A 226 1.51 34.88 -32.28
CA THR A 226 0.19 34.78 -32.96
C THR A 226 -0.70 33.52 -32.83
N GLY A 227 -1.94 33.76 -32.35
CA GLY A 227 -3.08 32.82 -32.20
C GLY A 227 -3.90 32.55 -33.50
N PRO A 228 -5.22 32.26 -33.47
CA PRO A 228 -6.25 32.83 -32.57
C PRO A 228 -7.26 31.86 -31.91
N SER A 229 -7.90 32.43 -30.89
CA SER A 229 -9.14 32.16 -30.13
C SER A 229 -10.21 31.16 -30.58
N THR A 230 -10.97 30.76 -29.52
CA THR A 230 -12.37 30.31 -29.44
C THR A 230 -12.69 28.85 -29.77
N ALA A 231 -13.15 28.08 -28.76
CA ALA A 231 -14.58 27.75 -28.59
C ALA A 231 -14.75 26.66 -27.50
N SER A 232 -15.75 26.87 -26.64
CA SER A 232 -16.62 25.86 -26.01
C SER A 232 -16.05 24.47 -25.67
N VAL A 233 -15.91 24.19 -24.38
CA VAL A 233 -16.05 22.82 -23.85
C VAL A 233 -17.55 22.55 -23.67
N PRO A 234 -18.15 21.60 -24.40
CA PRO A 234 -19.42 21.02 -24.00
C PRO A 234 -19.18 19.94 -22.93
N ASP A 235 -20.08 19.93 -21.95
CA ASP A 235 -20.38 18.83 -21.06
C ASP A 235 -20.88 17.59 -21.83
N ASP A 236 -20.84 16.45 -21.12
CA ASP A 236 -21.42 15.13 -21.41
C ASP A 236 -20.76 14.28 -22.53
N ASP A 237 -20.16 13.15 -22.13
CA ASP A 237 -20.69 11.82 -22.49
C ASP A 237 -20.03 10.70 -21.67
N ASP A 238 -20.88 9.78 -21.23
CA ASP A 238 -20.61 8.51 -20.56
C ASP A 238 -19.54 7.65 -21.28
N ASP A 239 -18.41 7.40 -20.63
CA ASP A 239 -17.48 6.33 -21.02
C ASP A 239 -17.99 4.95 -20.51
N GLU A 240 -19.25 4.60 -20.81
CA GLU A 240 -19.76 3.22 -20.70
C GLU A 240 -19.72 2.62 -22.11
N LEU A 241 -18.62 1.95 -22.45
CA LEU A 241 -18.49 1.23 -23.73
C LEU A 241 -19.66 0.25 -23.85
N ASP A 242 -20.49 0.45 -24.87
CA ASP A 242 -21.72 -0.30 -25.09
C ASP A 242 -21.40 -1.80 -25.21
N ILE A 243 -22.28 -2.65 -24.69
CA ILE A 243 -22.00 -4.09 -24.58
C ILE A 243 -21.81 -4.76 -25.95
N ASP A 244 -22.36 -4.13 -26.99
CA ASP A 244 -22.18 -4.51 -28.38
C ASP A 244 -20.75 -4.21 -28.88
N GLU A 245 -20.10 -3.13 -28.41
CA GLU A 245 -18.70 -2.81 -28.74
C GLU A 245 -17.74 -3.81 -28.10
N LEU A 246 -18.01 -4.25 -26.86
CA LEU A 246 -17.24 -5.30 -26.20
C LEU A 246 -17.35 -6.66 -26.90
N ASN A 247 -18.54 -6.99 -27.41
CA ASN A 247 -18.78 -8.23 -28.14
C ASN A 247 -18.10 -8.20 -29.54
N GLU A 248 -18.02 -7.03 -30.16
CA GLU A 248 -17.30 -6.83 -31.43
C GLU A 248 -15.78 -6.93 -31.24
N LEU A 249 -15.25 -6.46 -30.11
CA LEU A 249 -13.84 -6.62 -29.72
C LEU A 249 -13.49 -8.09 -29.43
N GLU A 250 -14.36 -8.84 -28.75
CA GLU A 250 -14.16 -10.29 -28.52
C GLU A 250 -14.21 -11.09 -29.85
N ALA A 251 -15.09 -10.69 -30.78
CA ALA A 251 -15.15 -11.24 -32.13
C ALA A 251 -13.90 -10.88 -32.97
N SER A 252 -13.27 -9.74 -32.71
CA SER A 252 -12.03 -9.32 -33.38
C SER A 252 -10.80 -10.07 -32.85
N LEU A 253 -10.72 -10.28 -31.53
CA LEU A 253 -9.64 -11.02 -30.87
C LEU A 253 -9.67 -12.51 -31.25
N SER A 254 -10.86 -13.10 -31.37
CA SER A 254 -11.03 -14.49 -31.80
C SER A 254 -10.67 -14.70 -33.28
N LYS A 255 -10.79 -13.67 -34.14
CA LYS A 255 -10.31 -13.71 -35.53
C LYS A 255 -8.78 -13.59 -35.66
N THR A 256 -8.10 -13.03 -34.66
CA THR A 256 -6.62 -12.90 -34.64
C THR A 256 -5.89 -14.11 -34.05
N SER A 257 -6.60 -15.16 -33.62
CA SER A 257 -5.98 -16.41 -33.15
C SER A 257 -5.41 -17.25 -34.31
N ILE A 258 -4.17 -16.93 -34.68
CA ILE A 258 -3.11 -17.81 -35.18
C ILE A 258 -3.58 -19.06 -35.95
N GLN A 259 -3.53 -18.99 -37.28
CA GLN A 259 -3.49 -20.16 -38.15
C GLN A 259 -2.16 -20.91 -37.94
N ILE A 260 -2.20 -21.98 -37.15
CA ILE A 260 -1.13 -22.99 -37.12
C ILE A 260 -1.34 -23.88 -38.35
N GLN A 261 -0.49 -23.70 -39.36
CA GLN A 261 -0.38 -24.61 -40.50
C GLN A 261 0.35 -25.88 -40.03
N GLU A 262 -0.34 -27.01 -39.95
CA GLU A 262 0.31 -28.31 -39.81
C GLU A 262 1.05 -28.66 -41.11
N PRO A 263 2.34 -29.03 -41.09
CA PRO A 263 2.99 -29.58 -42.26
C PRO A 263 2.49 -31.02 -42.46
N SER A 264 1.80 -31.26 -43.58
CA SER A 264 1.55 -32.61 -44.09
C SER A 264 2.88 -33.33 -44.28
N ALA A 265 3.14 -34.36 -43.47
CA ALA A 265 4.16 -35.36 -43.76
C ALA A 265 3.52 -36.40 -44.71
N GLU A 266 3.81 -36.23 -45.99
CA GLU A 266 3.66 -37.27 -47.00
C GLU A 266 4.76 -38.34 -46.82
N THR A 267 4.33 -39.61 -46.87
CA THR A 267 5.10 -40.86 -47.08
C THR A 267 6.09 -41.34 -46.01
#